data_AF-C3PID4-F1
#
_entry.id   AF-C3PID4-F1
#
_cell.length_a   1.000
_cell.length_b   1.000
_cell.length_c   1.000
_cell.angle_alpha   90.00
_cell.angle_beta   90.00
_cell.angle_gamma   90.00
#
_symmetry.space_group_name_H-M   'P 1'
#
loop_
_entity.id
_entity.type
_entity.pdbx_description
1 polymer ?
#
loop_
_entity_poly.entity_id
_entity_poly.type
_entity_poly.pdbx_seq_one_letter_code
_entity_poly.pdbx_strand_id
1 'polypeptide(L)'
;MAIKKSPLWHSREEFRGLLADHETLNYLRSAEHMKLEICTLHLPPHLKRRVCDAADQWGIARNGMLIEIILGYLSSDTQYTPENRVVANTRTAEQTSFRLPSPAIDHMRWLADARGITISQLTADMIVEYFNNAETEDDAA
;
A
#
# COMPACT_ATOMS: atom_id res chain seq x y z
N MET A 1 -35.07 -27.26 25.29
CA MET A 1 -34.03 -26.19 25.30
C MET A 1 -34.00 -25.57 23.91
N ALA A 2 -34.55 -24.36 23.74
CA ALA A 2 -34.57 -23.70 22.44
C ALA A 2 -33.20 -23.08 22.19
N ILE A 3 -32.47 -23.58 21.18
CA ILE A 3 -31.24 -22.97 20.69
C ILE A 3 -31.66 -21.59 20.14
N LYS A 4 -31.26 -20.51 20.83
CA LYS A 4 -31.44 -19.16 20.32
C LYS A 4 -30.71 -19.10 18.98
N LYS A 5 -31.45 -18.85 17.90
CA LYS A 5 -30.87 -18.65 16.57
C LYS A 5 -29.86 -17.51 16.67
N SER A 6 -28.62 -17.78 16.24
CA SER A 6 -27.56 -16.77 16.17
C SER A 6 -28.11 -15.55 15.43
N PRO A 7 -28.01 -14.34 16.00
CA PRO A 7 -28.36 -13.15 15.25
C PRO A 7 -27.31 -12.99 14.15
N LEU A 8 -27.78 -12.67 12.94
CA LEU A 8 -27.00 -12.27 11.75
C LEU A 8 -26.52 -13.41 10.83
N TRP A 9 -27.29 -13.59 9.75
CA TRP A 9 -26.85 -13.65 8.34
C TRP A 9 -25.47 -14.23 8.02
N HIS A 10 -25.21 -15.52 8.29
CA HIS A 10 -24.26 -16.25 7.45
C HIS A 10 -24.77 -17.65 7.16
N SER A 11 -24.96 -17.99 5.88
CA SER A 11 -25.13 -19.39 5.48
C SER A 11 -23.94 -20.22 5.99
N ARG A 12 -24.12 -21.53 6.16
CA ARG A 12 -23.01 -22.41 6.58
C ARG A 12 -21.81 -22.32 5.61
N GLU A 13 -22.07 -21.96 4.36
CA GLU A 13 -21.07 -21.72 3.32
C GLU A 13 -20.31 -20.40 3.56
N GLU A 14 -21.00 -19.31 3.86
CA GLU A 14 -20.36 -18.03 4.23
C GLU A 14 -19.47 -18.17 5.47
N PHE A 15 -19.91 -18.91 6.48
CA PHE A 15 -19.08 -19.15 7.66
C PHE A 15 -17.82 -19.98 7.34
N ARG A 16 -17.92 -20.93 6.40
CA ARG A 16 -16.74 -21.68 5.93
C ARG A 16 -15.80 -20.80 5.12
N GLY A 17 -16.33 -19.89 4.31
CA GLY A 17 -15.53 -18.88 3.61
C GLY A 17 -14.75 -18.01 4.58
N LEU A 18 -15.43 -17.44 5.58
CA LEU A 18 -14.80 -16.63 6.63
C LEU A 18 -13.72 -17.39 7.41
N LEU A 19 -13.94 -18.68 7.70
CA LEU A 19 -12.93 -19.51 8.37
C LEU A 19 -11.70 -19.72 7.47
N ALA A 20 -11.89 -19.99 6.17
CA ALA A 20 -10.79 -20.16 5.22
C ALA A 20 -9.98 -18.86 5.05
N ASP A 21 -10.66 -17.71 4.99
CA ASP A 21 -10.01 -16.40 4.95
C ASP A 21 -9.21 -16.16 6.23
N HIS A 22 -9.77 -16.48 7.40
CA HIS A 22 -9.07 -16.37 8.68
C HIS A 22 -7.83 -17.26 8.77
N GLU A 23 -7.92 -18.51 8.32
CA GLU A 23 -6.80 -19.45 8.27
C GLU A 23 -5.70 -18.95 7.32
N THR A 24 -6.10 -18.43 6.16
CA THR A 24 -5.19 -17.83 5.18
C THR A 24 -4.48 -16.61 5.76
N LEU A 25 -5.21 -15.70 6.42
CA LEU A 25 -4.64 -14.53 7.08
C LEU A 25 -3.67 -14.93 8.19
N ASN A 26 -3.99 -15.96 8.98
CA ASN A 26 -3.08 -16.46 10.01
C ASN A 26 -1.81 -17.07 9.43
N TYR A 27 -1.93 -17.84 8.35
CA TYR A 27 -0.78 -18.40 7.64
C TYR A 27 0.11 -17.28 7.10
N LEU A 28 -0.46 -16.32 6.36
CA LEU A 28 0.27 -15.18 5.80
C LEU A 28 0.93 -14.35 6.91
N ARG A 29 0.25 -14.11 8.03
CA ARG A 29 0.83 -13.42 9.19
C ARG A 29 2.07 -14.14 9.75
N SER A 30 2.11 -15.46 9.66
CA SER A 30 3.24 -16.28 10.12
C SER A 30 4.34 -16.48 9.07
N ALA A 31 4.06 -16.13 7.80
CA ALA A 31 5.00 -16.33 6.71
C ALA A 31 6.20 -15.37 6.82
N GLU A 32 7.40 -15.90 6.60
CA GLU A 32 8.64 -15.13 6.78
C GLU A 32 8.74 -13.93 5.84
N HIS A 33 8.30 -14.08 4.59
CA HIS A 33 8.29 -13.02 3.59
C HIS A 33 7.25 -11.92 3.84
N MET A 34 6.31 -12.14 4.78
CA MET A 34 5.32 -11.14 5.21
C MET A 34 5.78 -10.35 6.44
N LYS A 35 6.95 -10.70 7.03
CA LYS A 35 7.54 -9.89 8.09
C LYS A 35 7.88 -8.51 7.54
N LEU A 36 7.42 -7.49 8.26
CA LEU A 36 7.66 -6.11 7.89
C LEU A 36 9.06 -5.67 8.33
N GLU A 37 9.84 -5.22 7.37
CA GLU A 37 11.17 -4.65 7.58
C GLU A 37 11.11 -3.13 7.51
N ILE A 38 12.08 -2.48 8.17
CA ILE A 38 12.19 -1.02 8.14
C ILE A 38 12.83 -0.60 6.81
N CYS A 39 12.09 0.19 6.03
CA CYS A 39 12.54 0.85 4.83
C CYS A 39 12.60 2.36 5.08
N THR A 40 13.78 2.96 4.96
CA THR A 40 13.98 4.41 5.12
C THR A 40 13.87 5.10 3.76
N LEU A 41 12.92 6.03 3.66
CA LEU A 41 12.62 6.77 2.43
C LEU A 41 12.64 8.27 2.69
N HIS A 42 12.99 9.05 1.66
CA HIS A 42 12.94 10.51 1.70
C HIS A 42 11.75 10.99 0.85
N LEU A 43 10.70 11.50 1.49
CA LEU A 43 9.50 11.95 0.80
C LEU A 43 9.31 13.46 0.92
N PRO A 44 8.89 14.14 -0.16
CA PRO A 44 8.42 15.52 -0.07
C PRO A 44 7.30 15.68 0.99
N PRO A 45 7.32 16.73 1.82
CA PRO A 45 6.35 16.92 2.91
C PRO A 45 4.88 16.92 2.45
N HIS A 46 4.62 17.46 1.26
CA HIS A 46 3.27 17.48 0.69
C HIS A 46 2.74 16.08 0.34
N LEU A 47 3.60 15.19 -0.18
CA LEU A 47 3.21 13.79 -0.46
C LEU A 47 2.96 13.02 0.83
N LYS A 48 3.83 13.20 1.82
CA LYS A 48 3.62 12.63 3.16
C LYS A 48 2.28 13.07 3.76
N ARG A 49 1.94 14.36 3.61
CA ARG A 49 0.66 14.89 4.05
C ARG A 49 -0.51 14.25 3.32
N ARG A 50 -0.47 14.15 1.97
CA ARG A 50 -1.52 13.47 1.19
C ARG A 50 -1.75 12.02 1.67
N VAL A 51 -0.69 11.26 1.91
CA VAL A 51 -0.80 9.88 2.44
C VAL A 51 -1.43 9.86 3.83
N CYS A 52 -1.06 10.78 4.71
CA CYS A 52 -1.67 10.89 6.05
C CYS A 52 -3.16 11.24 5.97
N ASP A 53 -3.51 12.25 5.16
CA ASP A 53 -4.89 12.71 5.01
C ASP A 53 -5.78 11.60 4.42
N ALA A 54 -5.27 10.85 3.43
CA ALA A 54 -5.98 9.69 2.88
C ALA A 54 -6.13 8.54 3.88
N ALA A 55 -5.10 8.26 4.68
CA ALA A 55 -5.18 7.25 5.73
C ALA A 55 -6.25 7.60 6.78
N ASP A 56 -6.30 8.87 7.18
CA ASP A 56 -7.28 9.39 8.14
C ASP A 56 -8.70 9.34 7.54
N GLN A 57 -8.87 9.69 6.26
CA GLN A 57 -10.15 9.59 5.54
C GLN A 57 -10.67 8.16 5.45
N TRP A 58 -9.78 7.20 5.19
CA TRP A 58 -10.14 5.78 5.00
C TRP A 58 -10.18 5.01 6.33
N GLY A 59 -9.82 5.66 7.44
CA GLY A 59 -9.82 5.04 8.76
C GLY A 59 -8.77 3.95 8.94
N ILE A 60 -7.66 4.00 8.18
CA ILE A 60 -6.58 3.02 8.23
C ILE A 60 -5.29 3.61 8.82
N ALA A 61 -4.38 2.74 9.25
CA ALA A 61 -3.07 3.21 9.72
C ALA A 61 -2.28 3.87 8.58
N ARG A 62 -1.55 4.96 8.88
CA ARG A 62 -0.71 5.67 7.90
C ARG A 62 0.29 4.77 7.18
N ASN A 63 0.90 3.82 7.90
CA ASN A 63 1.76 2.82 7.27
C ASN A 63 0.98 1.85 6.38
N GLY A 64 -0.27 1.53 6.75
CA GLY A 64 -1.18 0.73 5.93
C GLY A 64 -1.48 1.44 4.61
N MET A 65 -1.83 2.73 4.64
CA MET A 65 -2.05 3.50 3.41
C MET A 65 -0.84 3.48 2.48
N LEU A 66 0.38 3.62 3.02
CA LEU A 66 1.58 3.53 2.18
C LEU A 66 1.81 2.11 1.62
N ILE A 67 1.54 1.07 2.40
CA ILE A 67 1.58 -0.32 1.92
C ILE A 67 0.61 -0.51 0.75
N GLU A 68 -0.64 -0.04 0.88
CA GLU A 68 -1.66 -0.15 -0.17
C GLU A 68 -1.19 0.53 -1.46
N ILE A 69 -0.68 1.76 -1.38
CA ILE A 69 -0.14 2.49 -2.54
C ILE A 69 0.98 1.69 -3.22
N ILE A 70 1.95 1.22 -2.44
CA ILE A 70 3.13 0.52 -2.98
C ILE A 70 2.74 -0.83 -3.57
N LEU A 71 1.99 -1.65 -2.85
CA LEU A 71 1.61 -2.98 -3.33
C LEU A 71 0.64 -2.87 -4.51
N GLY A 72 -0.31 -1.94 -4.47
CA GLY A 72 -1.19 -1.62 -5.60
C GLY A 72 -0.39 -1.31 -6.85
N TYR A 73 0.59 -0.39 -6.73
CA TYR A 73 1.50 -0.07 -7.83
C TYR A 73 2.26 -1.30 -8.34
N LEU A 74 2.94 -2.04 -7.46
CA LEU A 74 3.76 -3.20 -7.84
C LEU A 74 2.94 -4.36 -8.43
N SER A 75 1.64 -4.43 -8.12
CA SER A 75 0.72 -5.43 -8.66
C SER A 75 0.03 -5.01 -9.95
N SER A 76 0.14 -3.73 -10.34
CA SER A 76 -0.52 -3.18 -11.51
C SER A 76 0.36 -3.25 -12.75
N ASP A 77 -0.25 -3.37 -13.94
CA ASP A 77 0.44 -3.28 -15.24
C ASP A 77 0.85 -1.83 -15.59
N THR A 78 1.14 -1.00 -14.59
CA THR A 78 1.40 0.43 -14.76
C THR A 78 2.61 0.68 -15.65
N GLN A 79 2.36 1.31 -16.80
CA GLN A 79 3.40 1.75 -17.70
C GLN A 79 4.10 2.97 -17.11
N TYR A 80 5.39 2.84 -16.86
CA TYR A 80 6.19 3.92 -16.35
C TYR A 80 6.14 5.15 -17.27
N THR A 81 5.53 6.25 -16.82
CA THR A 81 5.44 7.51 -17.56
C THR A 81 6.35 8.57 -16.92
N PRO A 82 7.53 8.85 -17.50
CA PRO A 82 8.50 9.78 -16.92
C PRO A 82 8.04 11.25 -16.90
N GLU A 83 6.95 11.58 -17.57
CA GLU A 83 6.42 12.96 -17.69
C GLU A 83 5.73 13.46 -16.41
N ASN A 84 5.29 12.56 -15.52
CA ASN A 84 4.60 12.90 -14.26
C ASN A 84 5.54 12.96 -13.04
N ARG A 85 6.87 13.00 -13.24
CA ARG A 85 7.85 12.96 -12.15
C ARG A 85 7.79 14.22 -11.28
N VAL A 86 7.40 14.04 -10.02
CA VAL A 86 7.68 15.03 -8.97
C VAL A 86 9.06 14.74 -8.43
N VAL A 87 10.05 15.60 -8.71
CA VAL A 87 11.41 15.40 -8.20
C VAL A 87 11.38 15.38 -6.67
N ALA A 88 11.77 14.24 -6.08
CA ALA A 88 12.07 14.10 -4.67
C ALA A 88 13.36 14.88 -4.37
N ASN A 89 13.25 16.21 -4.30
CA ASN A 89 14.38 17.06 -3.97
C ASN A 89 14.81 16.77 -2.53
N THR A 90 16.01 16.20 -2.36
CA THR A 90 16.57 15.79 -1.08
C THR A 90 16.77 16.94 -0.10
N ARG A 91 16.77 18.21 -0.56
CA ARG A 91 16.86 19.38 0.34
C ARG A 91 15.58 19.68 1.11
N THR A 92 14.42 19.25 0.61
CA THR A 92 13.12 19.50 1.22
C THR A 92 12.41 18.23 1.65
N ALA A 93 12.89 17.07 1.21
CA ALA A 93 12.34 15.78 1.58
C ALA A 93 12.62 15.43 3.05
N GLU A 94 11.61 14.92 3.74
CA GLU A 94 11.73 14.43 5.10
C GLU A 94 12.07 12.95 5.09
N GLN A 95 13.11 12.57 5.84
CA GLN A 95 13.41 11.17 6.10
C GLN A 95 12.29 10.55 6.95
N THR A 96 11.72 9.47 6.46
CA THR A 96 10.68 8.71 7.17
C THR A 96 10.98 7.22 7.10
N SER A 97 10.74 6.52 8.20
CA SER A 97 10.88 5.06 8.27
C SER A 97 9.52 4.41 8.14
N PHE A 98 9.39 3.55 7.14
CA PHE A 98 8.18 2.79 6.87
C PHE A 98 8.42 1.30 7.06
N ARG A 99 7.36 0.55 7.28
CA ARG A 99 7.41 -0.90 7.47
C ARG A 99 6.77 -1.57 6.26
N LEU A 100 7.57 -2.30 5.48
CA LEU A 100 7.15 -2.97 4.24
C LEU A 100 7.57 -4.44 4.25
N PRO A 101 6.83 -5.34 3.58
CA PRO A 101 7.28 -6.71 3.37
C PRO A 101 8.62 -6.74 2.61
N SER A 102 9.54 -7.62 3.02
CA SER A 102 10.87 -7.76 2.40
C SER A 102 10.81 -7.92 0.87
N PRO A 103 9.93 -8.76 0.28
CA PRO A 103 9.83 -8.89 -1.17
C PRO A 103 9.40 -7.60 -1.88
N ALA A 104 8.59 -6.77 -1.24
CA ALA A 104 8.19 -5.48 -1.80
C ALA A 104 9.38 -4.53 -1.85
N ILE A 105 10.20 -4.48 -0.79
CA ILE A 105 11.42 -3.67 -0.75
C ILE A 105 12.39 -4.10 -1.87
N ASP A 106 12.60 -5.40 -2.04
CA ASP A 106 13.50 -5.93 -3.06
C ASP A 106 12.99 -5.64 -4.48
N HIS A 107 11.68 -5.78 -4.71
CA HIS A 107 11.10 -5.40 -6.00
C HIS A 107 11.26 -3.90 -6.25
N MET A 108 10.98 -3.05 -5.26
CA MET A 108 11.18 -1.60 -5.38
C MET A 108 12.63 -1.24 -5.71
N ARG A 109 13.61 -1.93 -5.10
CA ARG A 109 15.04 -1.74 -5.43
C ARG A 109 15.33 -2.10 -6.87
N TRP A 110 14.92 -3.30 -7.30
CA TRP A 110 15.11 -3.76 -8.67
C TRP A 110 14.48 -2.80 -9.69
N LEU A 111 13.26 -2.31 -9.42
CA LEU A 111 12.55 -1.40 -10.31
C LEU A 111 13.18 -0.01 -10.35
N ALA A 112 13.65 0.50 -9.20
CA ALA A 112 14.34 1.78 -9.13
C ALA A 112 15.67 1.74 -9.91
N ASP A 113 16.44 0.65 -9.76
CA ASP A 113 17.68 0.41 -10.49
C ASP A 113 17.43 0.32 -12.00
N ALA A 114 16.42 -0.45 -12.42
CA ALA A 114 16.04 -0.58 -13.83
C ALA A 114 15.62 0.77 -14.47
N ARG A 115 15.07 1.69 -13.67
CA ARG A 115 14.64 3.03 -14.10
C ARG A 115 15.73 4.11 -13.91
N GLY A 116 16.87 3.77 -13.32
CA GLY A 116 17.96 4.70 -13.03
C GLY A 116 17.57 5.81 -12.03
N ILE A 117 16.68 5.51 -11.07
CA ILE A 117 16.22 6.43 -10.04
C ILE A 117 16.45 5.86 -8.64
N THR A 118 16.32 6.70 -7.61
CA THR A 118 16.40 6.21 -6.23
C THR A 118 15.08 5.55 -5.81
N ILE A 119 15.12 4.65 -4.83
CA ILE A 119 13.90 4.08 -4.23
C ILE A 119 12.97 5.16 -3.66
N SER A 120 13.53 6.26 -3.14
CA SER A 120 12.73 7.39 -2.62
C SER A 120 12.01 8.14 -3.73
N GLN A 121 12.66 8.33 -4.88
CA GLN A 121 12.02 8.90 -6.08
C GLN A 121 10.94 7.96 -6.61
N LEU A 122 11.21 6.66 -6.67
CA LEU A 122 10.22 5.67 -7.10
C LEU A 122 8.98 5.72 -6.19
N THR A 123 9.14 5.78 -4.87
CA THR A 123 7.99 5.91 -3.96
C THR A 123 7.23 7.22 -4.15
N ALA A 124 7.92 8.33 -4.40
CA ALA A 124 7.25 9.60 -4.70
C ALA A 124 6.40 9.48 -5.98
N ASP A 125 6.95 8.86 -7.04
CA ASP A 125 6.23 8.61 -8.30
C ASP A 125 4.99 7.73 -8.05
N MET A 126 5.13 6.64 -7.28
CA MET A 126 4.02 5.75 -6.91
C MET A 126 2.88 6.49 -6.18
N ILE A 127 3.22 7.37 -5.24
CA ILE A 127 2.23 8.15 -4.49
C ILE A 127 1.49 9.12 -5.42
N VAL A 128 2.23 9.81 -6.31
CA VAL A 128 1.63 10.75 -7.26
C VAL A 128 0.68 10.01 -8.20
N GLU A 129 1.12 8.90 -8.77
CA GLU A 129 0.31 8.11 -9.70
C GLU A 129 -0.97 7.57 -9.05
N TYR A 130 -0.87 7.06 -7.82
CA TYR A 130 -2.03 6.59 -7.06
C TYR A 130 -3.11 7.68 -6.92
N PHE A 131 -2.72 8.89 -6.54
CA PHE A 131 -3.69 9.97 -6.34
C PHE A 131 -4.19 10.57 -7.65
N ASN A 132 -3.39 10.58 -8.72
CA ASN A 132 -3.84 11.04 -10.03
C ASN A 132 -4.87 10.07 -10.64
N ASN A 133 -4.68 8.76 -10.47
CA ASN A 133 -5.61 7.75 -10.94
C ASN A 133 -6.93 7.76 -10.14
N ALA A 134 -6.87 7.99 -8.83
CA ALA A 134 -8.07 8.11 -8.00
C ALA A 134 -8.94 9.32 -8.41
N GLU A 135 -8.32 10.45 -8.76
CA GLU A 135 -9.04 11.64 -9.24
C GLU A 135 -9.71 11.43 -10.60
N THR A 136 -9.20 10.51 -11.44
CA THR A 136 -9.79 10.21 -12.75
C THR A 136 -10.95 9.21 -12.71
N GLU A 137 -11.06 8.39 -11.67
CA GLU A 137 -12.19 7.46 -11.47
C GLU A 137 -13.42 8.17 -10.88
N ASP A 138 -13.24 9.16 -10.00
CA ASP A 138 -14.36 9.93 -9.41
C ASP A 138 -15.06 10.85 -10.42
N ASP A 139 -14.37 11.33 -11.47
CA ASP A 139 -14.96 12.15 -12.54
C ASP A 139 -15.76 11.32 -13.57
N ALA A 140 -15.69 9.98 -13.51
CA ALA A 140 -16.38 9.06 -14.42
C ALA A 140 -17.66 8.43 -13.84
N ALA A 141 -18.02 8.75 -12.59
CA ALA A 141 -19.20 8.25 -11.87
C ALA A 141 -20.34 9.28 -11.80
#